data_AF-A0A940HJX5-F1
#
_entry.id   AF-A0A940HJX5-F1
#
_cell.length_a   1.000
_cell.length_b   1.000
_cell.length_c   1.000
_cell.angle_alpha   90.00
_cell.angle_beta   90.00
_cell.angle_gamma   90.00
#
_symmetry.space_group_name_H-M   'P 1'
#
loop_
_entity.id
_entity.type
_entity.pdbx_description
1 polymer ?
#
loop_
_entity_poly.entity_id
_entity_poly.type
_entity_poly.pdbx_seq_one_letter_code
_entity_poly.pdbx_strand_id
1 'polypeptide(L)'
;MKLWQKESTTVSEQIERFTVGRDKEFDILLAPYDVQGSIAHVTMLGEVGLMSKEDAAKAVAGLREIQQEIKEGKFRIEEHVEDVHSQVELLLTQRIGEAGKMIHSGRSRNDQV
;
A
#
# COMPACT_ATOMS: atom_id res chain seq x y z
N MET A 1 -7.11 2.72 11.62
CA MET A 1 -7.15 4.19 11.78
C MET A 1 -6.76 4.76 10.43
N LYS A 2 -7.57 5.66 9.84
CA LYS A 2 -7.32 6.16 8.47
C LYS A 2 -6.12 7.09 8.47
N LEU A 3 -5.29 7.03 7.42
CA LEU A 3 -4.02 7.78 7.39
C LEU A 3 -4.23 9.30 7.33
N TRP A 4 -5.40 9.76 6.85
CA TRP A 4 -5.74 11.17 6.71
C TRP A 4 -6.58 11.75 7.86
N GLN A 5 -7.04 10.92 8.81
CA GLN A 5 -7.95 11.39 9.86
C GLN A 5 -7.21 12.22 10.91
N LYS A 6 -7.66 13.46 11.13
CA LYS A 6 -7.17 14.33 12.21
C LYS A 6 -7.78 13.90 13.55
N GLU A 7 -6.96 13.91 14.61
CA GLU A 7 -7.32 13.38 15.95
C GLU A 7 -8.59 14.00 16.57
N SER A 8 -8.96 15.21 16.19
CA SER A 8 -10.11 15.95 16.76
C SER A 8 -11.39 15.87 15.92
N THR A 9 -11.45 15.03 14.90
CA THR A 9 -12.58 14.99 13.96
C THR A 9 -13.21 13.61 13.87
N THR A 10 -14.51 13.53 14.16
CA THR A 10 -15.36 12.36 13.88
C THR A 10 -16.09 12.59 12.55
N VAL A 11 -15.80 11.76 11.55
CA VAL A 11 -16.48 11.84 10.25
C VAL A 11 -17.87 11.20 10.37
N SER A 12 -18.88 11.86 9.81
CA SER A 12 -20.24 11.30 9.74
C SER A 12 -20.27 10.06 8.84
N GLU A 13 -20.96 9.00 9.28
CA GLU A 13 -21.14 7.77 8.50
C GLU A 13 -21.73 8.06 7.11
N GLN A 14 -22.62 9.05 6.98
CA GLN A 14 -23.20 9.44 5.69
C GLN A 14 -22.16 9.98 4.72
N ILE A 15 -21.21 10.79 5.22
CA ILE A 15 -20.13 11.35 4.41
C ILE A 15 -19.20 10.24 3.96
N GLU A 16 -18.84 9.34 4.88
CA GLU A 16 -17.99 8.19 4.56
C GLU A 16 -18.63 7.29 3.51
N ARG A 17 -19.92 6.95 3.67
CA ARG A 17 -20.64 6.13 2.69
C ARG A 17 -20.70 6.79 1.31
N PHE A 18 -20.84 8.12 1.24
CA PHE A 18 -20.88 8.83 -0.03
C PHE A 18 -19.50 8.97 -0.68
N THR A 19 -18.46 9.25 0.10
CA THR A 19 -17.11 9.57 -0.40
C THR A 19 -16.23 8.35 -0.63
N VAL A 20 -16.41 7.29 0.17
CA VAL A 20 -15.66 6.02 0.06
C VAL A 20 -16.48 4.96 -0.67
N GLY A 21 -17.81 4.98 -0.53
CA GLY A 21 -18.73 4.11 -1.26
C GLY A 21 -18.28 2.64 -1.35
N ARG A 22 -17.92 2.23 -2.57
CA ARG A 22 -17.45 0.87 -2.90
C ARG A 22 -15.98 0.87 -3.34
N ASP A 23 -15.23 1.91 -3.02
CA ASP A 23 -13.85 2.10 -3.49
C ASP A 23 -12.98 0.89 -3.17
N LYS A 24 -13.07 0.35 -1.95
CA LYS A 24 -12.36 -0.88 -1.57
C LYS A 24 -12.66 -2.07 -2.48
N GLU A 25 -13.87 -2.20 -3.01
CA GLU A 25 -14.21 -3.29 -3.94
C GLU A 25 -13.54 -3.07 -5.31
N PHE A 26 -13.46 -1.83 -5.77
CA PHE A 26 -12.86 -1.47 -7.06
C PHE A 26 -11.34 -1.40 -7.00
N ASP A 27 -10.78 -0.95 -5.88
CA ASP A 27 -9.35 -0.87 -5.60
C ASP A 27 -8.63 -2.22 -5.70
N ILE A 28 -9.33 -3.32 -5.45
CA ILE A 28 -8.79 -4.67 -5.66
C ILE A 28 -8.38 -4.88 -7.12
N LEU A 29 -9.09 -4.26 -8.07
CA LEU A 29 -8.75 -4.31 -9.50
C LEU A 29 -7.44 -3.57 -9.80
N LEU A 30 -7.07 -2.60 -8.96
CA LEU A 30 -5.84 -1.81 -9.07
C LEU A 30 -4.63 -2.47 -8.41
N ALA A 31 -4.83 -3.47 -7.55
CA ALA A 31 -3.77 -4.13 -6.79
C ALA A 31 -2.57 -4.63 -7.63
N PRO A 32 -2.75 -5.26 -8.81
CA PRO A 32 -1.61 -5.67 -9.64
C PRO A 32 -0.71 -4.49 -10.04
N TYR A 33 -1.32 -3.33 -10.33
CA TYR A 33 -0.65 -2.14 -10.81
C TYR A 33 0.00 -1.36 -9.65
N ASP A 34 -0.67 -1.29 -8.50
CA ASP A 34 -0.10 -0.72 -7.28
C ASP A 34 1.19 -1.42 -6.86
N VAL A 35 1.17 -2.75 -6.87
CA VAL A 35 2.35 -3.57 -6.54
C VAL A 35 3.45 -3.38 -7.59
N GLN A 36 3.10 -3.32 -8.87
CA GLN A 36 4.08 -3.08 -9.94
C GLN A 36 4.76 -1.70 -9.80
N GLY A 37 3.98 -0.64 -9.58
CA GLY A 37 4.49 0.71 -9.32
C GLY A 37 5.35 0.75 -8.05
N SER A 38 4.93 0.04 -7.01
CA SER A 38 5.68 -0.06 -5.76
C SER A 38 7.01 -0.80 -5.91
N ILE A 39 7.10 -1.85 -6.75
CA ILE A 39 8.39 -2.50 -7.07
C ILE A 39 9.35 -1.51 -7.71
N ALA A 40 8.87 -0.72 -8.68
CA ALA A 40 9.70 0.30 -9.32
C ALA A 40 10.15 1.37 -8.32
N HIS A 41 9.23 1.81 -7.45
CA HIS A 41 9.53 2.83 -6.43
C HIS A 41 10.59 2.38 -5.43
N VAL A 42 10.44 1.21 -4.80
CA VAL A 42 11.43 0.72 -3.82
C VAL A 42 12.78 0.39 -4.47
N THR A 43 12.77 -0.02 -5.75
CA THR A 43 14.00 -0.18 -6.53
C THR A 43 14.74 1.16 -6.65
N MET A 44 14.02 2.22 -7.06
CA MET A 44 14.56 3.57 -7.14
C MET A 44 15.06 4.06 -5.78
N LEU A 45 14.32 3.86 -4.68
CA LEU A 45 14.76 4.24 -3.34
C LEU A 45 16.11 3.60 -2.96
N GLY A 46 16.33 2.34 -3.34
CA GLY A 46 17.60 1.64 -3.18
C GLY A 46 18.73 2.20 -4.05
N GLU A 47 18.41 2.63 -5.27
CA GLU A 47 19.39 3.23 -6.20
C GLU A 47 19.84 4.62 -5.76
N VAL A 48 18.92 5.45 -5.26
CA VAL A 48 19.22 6.82 -4.79
C VAL A 48 19.73 6.87 -3.34
N GLY A 49 19.80 5.72 -2.66
CA GLY A 49 20.34 5.60 -1.31
C GLY A 49 19.41 6.05 -0.18
N LEU A 50 18.11 6.22 -0.46
CA LEU A 50 17.08 6.48 0.57
C LEU A 50 16.62 5.20 1.28
N MET A 51 16.91 4.04 0.69
CA MET A 51 16.72 2.72 1.27
C MET A 51 18.02 1.93 1.08
N SER A 52 18.38 1.06 2.03
CA SER A 52 19.56 0.19 1.83
C SER A 52 19.31 -0.79 0.68
N LYS A 53 20.35 -1.19 -0.07
CA LYS A 53 20.19 -2.17 -1.16
C LYS A 53 19.62 -3.51 -0.67
N GLU A 54 19.93 -3.88 0.56
CA GLU A 54 19.39 -5.09 1.20
C GLU A 54 17.89 -4.95 1.48
N ASP A 55 17.46 -3.82 2.05
CA ASP A 55 16.05 -3.57 2.32
C ASP A 55 15.24 -3.41 1.04
N ALA A 56 15.80 -2.77 0.00
CA ALA A 56 15.18 -2.67 -1.31
C ALA A 56 14.99 -4.06 -1.94
N ALA A 57 16.00 -4.93 -1.85
CA ALA A 57 15.87 -6.31 -2.33
C ALA A 57 14.80 -7.10 -1.55
N LYS A 58 14.74 -6.95 -0.22
CA LYS A 58 13.68 -7.55 0.62
C LYS A 58 12.29 -7.03 0.24
N ALA A 59 12.17 -5.71 0.01
CA ALA A 59 10.92 -5.09 -0.39
C ALA A 59 10.44 -5.61 -1.75
N VAL A 60 11.33 -5.69 -2.75
CA VAL A 60 11.00 -6.26 -4.07
C VAL A 60 10.57 -7.72 -3.95
N ALA A 61 11.24 -8.53 -3.13
CA ALA A 61 10.86 -9.93 -2.91
C ALA A 61 9.46 -10.04 -2.28
N GLY A 62 9.19 -9.30 -1.20
CA GLY A 62 7.88 -9.29 -0.55
C GLY A 62 6.75 -8.79 -1.47
N LEU A 63 7.01 -7.76 -2.28
CA LEU A 63 6.05 -7.27 -3.27
C LEU A 63 5.75 -8.31 -4.36
N ARG A 64 6.74 -9.10 -4.78
CA ARG A 64 6.52 -10.20 -5.75
C ARG A 64 5.65 -11.32 -5.18
N GLU A 65 5.80 -11.63 -3.89
CA GLU A 65 4.92 -12.58 -3.22
C GLU A 65 3.48 -12.05 -3.13
N ILE A 66 3.30 -10.77 -2.76
CA ILE A 66 1.97 -10.11 -2.78
C ILE A 66 1.39 -10.14 -4.20
N GLN A 67 2.20 -9.88 -5.23
CA GLN A 67 1.77 -9.97 -6.63
C GLN A 67 1.26 -11.37 -6.99
N GLN A 68 1.90 -12.42 -6.47
CA GLN A 68 1.47 -13.80 -6.68
C GLN A 68 0.14 -14.10 -5.96
N GLU A 69 -0.05 -13.61 -4.74
CA GLU A 69 -1.32 -13.74 -4.02
C GLU A 69 -2.48 -13.02 -4.71
N ILE A 70 -2.21 -11.87 -5.33
CA ILE A 70 -3.19 -11.15 -6.16
C ILE A 70 -3.60 -12.02 -7.36
N LYS A 71 -2.62 -12.59 -8.08
CA LYS A 71 -2.89 -13.49 -9.23
C LYS A 71 -3.68 -14.74 -8.84
N GLU A 72 -3.47 -15.25 -7.64
CA GLU A 72 -4.19 -16.40 -7.10
C GLU A 72 -5.58 -16.06 -6.53
N GLY A 73 -5.98 -14.79 -6.54
CA GLY A 73 -7.25 -14.34 -5.97
C GLY A 73 -7.31 -14.41 -4.44
N LYS A 74 -6.14 -14.45 -3.78
CA LYS A 74 -6.02 -14.52 -2.30
C LYS A 74 -5.89 -13.15 -1.65
N PHE A 75 -5.48 -12.13 -2.40
CA PHE A 75 -5.37 -10.76 -1.90
C PHE A 75 -6.75 -10.17 -1.59
N ARG A 76 -6.87 -9.52 -0.42
CA ARG A 76 -8.07 -8.81 0.03
C ARG A 76 -7.66 -7.57 0.81
N ILE A 77 -8.44 -6.51 0.70
CA ILE A 77 -8.33 -5.34 1.58
C ILE A 77 -9.06 -5.69 2.88
N GLU A 78 -8.33 -5.67 4.00
CA GLU A 78 -8.87 -5.98 5.32
C GLU A 78 -9.88 -4.90 5.77
N GLU A 79 -10.83 -5.29 6.63
CA GLU A 79 -11.96 -4.43 7.03
C GLU A 79 -11.53 -3.05 7.57
N HIS A 80 -10.41 -3.01 8.29
CA HIS A 80 -9.86 -1.81 8.92
C HIS A 80 -8.78 -1.10 8.09
N VAL A 81 -8.50 -1.59 6.88
CA VAL A 81 -7.57 -0.98 5.93
C VAL A 81 -8.34 -0.11 4.95
N GLU A 82 -7.76 1.04 4.63
CA GLU A 82 -8.43 2.10 3.91
C GLU A 82 -8.64 1.78 2.43
N ASP A 83 -7.56 1.43 1.74
CA ASP A 83 -7.46 1.29 0.29
C ASP A 83 -6.45 0.19 -0.08
N VAL A 84 -6.28 -0.05 -1.38
CA VAL A 84 -5.30 -1.04 -1.88
C VAL A 84 -3.86 -0.70 -1.48
N HIS A 85 -3.52 0.58 -1.52
CA HIS A 85 -2.16 1.04 -1.27
C HIS A 85 -1.72 0.78 0.18
N SER A 86 -2.63 1.03 1.13
CA SER A 86 -2.44 0.78 2.55
C SER A 86 -2.43 -0.71 2.87
N GLN A 87 -3.18 -1.52 2.10
CA GLN A 87 -3.12 -2.98 2.23
C GLN A 87 -1.76 -3.53 1.79
N VAL A 88 -1.23 -3.05 0.65
CA VAL A 88 0.09 -3.46 0.17
C VAL A 88 1.19 -3.06 1.16
N GLU A 89 1.13 -1.85 1.71
CA GLU A 89 2.07 -1.38 2.73
C GLU A 89 1.98 -2.19 4.04
N LEU A 90 0.77 -2.53 4.49
CA LEU A 90 0.54 -3.37 5.66
C LEU A 90 1.17 -4.75 5.47
N LEU A 91 0.85 -5.43 4.37
CA LEU A 91 1.36 -6.77 4.08
C LEU A 91 2.88 -6.77 3.93
N LEU A 92 3.45 -5.74 3.29
CA LEU A 92 4.90 -5.63 3.15
C LEU A 92 5.57 -5.44 4.52
N THR A 93 5.03 -4.54 5.35
CA THR A 93 5.53 -4.30 6.71
C THR A 93 5.46 -5.55 7.58
N GLN A 94 4.39 -6.35 7.47
CA GLN A 94 4.29 -7.62 8.18
C GLN A 94 5.38 -8.63 7.76
N ARG A 95 5.80 -8.63 6.50
CA ARG A 95 6.80 -9.56 5.96
C ARG A 95 8.24 -9.17 6.29
N ILE A 96 8.55 -7.89 6.17
CA ILE A 96 9.95 -7.40 6.22
C ILE A 96 10.21 -6.41 7.36
N GLY A 97 9.23 -6.18 8.23
CA GLY A 97 9.34 -5.29 9.38
C GLY A 97 9.36 -3.81 8.99
N GLU A 98 10.08 -3.01 9.76
CA GLU A 98 10.16 -1.55 9.60
C GLU A 98 10.60 -1.10 8.19
N ALA A 99 11.40 -1.92 7.51
CA ALA A 99 11.81 -1.64 6.12
C ALA A 99 10.61 -1.53 5.16
N GLY A 100 9.51 -2.25 5.43
CA GLY A 100 8.29 -2.18 4.63
C GLY A 100 7.60 -0.82 4.70
N LYS A 101 7.72 -0.10 5.82
CA LYS A 101 7.16 1.25 5.97
C LYS A 101 7.86 2.26 5.07
N MET A 102 9.10 2.02 4.65
CA MET A 102 9.82 2.97 3.79
C MET A 102 9.24 3.05 2.36
N ILE A 103 8.32 2.18 1.97
CA ILE A 103 7.67 2.16 0.65
C ILE A 103 6.95 3.48 0.27
N HIS A 104 6.57 4.31 1.25
CA HIS A 104 5.95 5.62 1.00
C HIS A 104 6.95 6.79 1.00
N SER A 105 8.25 6.53 1.23
CA SER A 105 9.25 7.60 1.28
C SER A 105 9.35 8.30 -0.07
N GLY A 106 9.20 9.63 -0.05
CA GLY A 106 9.23 10.46 -1.27
C GLY A 106 8.06 10.23 -2.24
N ARG A 107 6.96 9.60 -1.79
CA ARG A 107 5.79 9.27 -2.61
C ARG A 107 4.51 9.75 -1.93
N SER A 108 3.59 10.32 -2.69
CA SER A 108 2.23 10.67 -2.24
C SER A 108 1.22 9.65 -2.79
N ARG A 109 -0.01 9.67 -2.27
CA ARG A 109 -1.10 8.90 -2.91
C ARG A 109 -1.54 9.55 -4.23
N ASN A 110 -1.34 10.85 -4.39
CA ASN A 110 -1.72 11.57 -5.61
C ASN A 110 -0.92 11.17 -6.85
N ASP A 111 0.33 10.71 -6.70
CA ASP A 111 1.16 10.19 -7.79
C ASP A 111 1.11 8.67 -7.92
N GLN A 112 0.55 7.98 -6.93
CA GLN A 112 0.43 6.53 -6.90
C GLN A 112 -0.89 6.00 -7.48
N VAL A 113 -1.97 6.80 -7.39
CA VAL A 113 -3.32 6.45 -7.87
C VAL A 113 -3.47 6.52 -9.39
#